data_AF-A0A5E4D026-F1
#
_entry.id   AF-A0A5E4D026-F1
#
_cell.length_a   1.000
_cell.length_b   1.000
_cell.length_c   1.000
_cell.angle_alpha   90.00
_cell.angle_beta   90.00
_cell.angle_gamma   90.00
#
_symmetry.space_group_name_H-M   'P 1'
#
loop_
_entity.id
_entity.type
_entity.pdbx_description
1 polymer ?
#
loop_
_entity_poly.entity_id
_entity_poly.type
_entity_poly.pdbx_seq_one_letter_code
_entity_poly.pdbx_strand_id
1 'polypeptide(L)'
;MIKFLKTGGQTASHHAIKTLAICTNSYHEARKEVIRLDKKFSILMKLLSSDDEILVGNAALCLGNCMEVPKVASSLLKTDLVLVLLKLAGSDSQNSAVQLNAGIALGKLCTAEPRFTAQLRELHGMEILNSTVKYIQDS
;
A
#
# COMPACT_ATOMS: atom_id res chain seq x y z
N MET A 1 15.79 4.62 5.57
CA MET A 1 14.65 5.20 4.82
C MET A 1 13.53 5.70 5.70
N ILE A 2 13.02 4.90 6.65
CA ILE A 2 11.93 5.32 7.57
C ILE A 2 12.17 6.69 8.25
N LYS A 3 13.40 6.99 8.71
CA LYS A 3 13.73 8.30 9.29
C LYS A 3 13.52 9.46 8.30
N PHE A 4 13.92 9.29 7.04
CA PHE A 4 13.72 10.31 6.00
C PHE A 4 12.23 10.52 5.69
N LEU A 5 11.38 9.49 5.78
CA LEU A 5 9.93 9.64 5.63
C LEU A 5 9.28 10.38 6.81
N LYS A 6 9.92 10.38 7.99
CA LYS A 6 9.42 11.11 9.17
C LYS A 6 9.83 12.58 9.19
N THR A 7 11.09 12.86 8.82
CA THR A 7 11.72 14.17 9.08
C THR A 7 12.36 14.80 7.84
N GLY A 8 12.37 14.10 6.71
CA GLY A 8 12.95 14.60 5.48
C GLY A 8 12.02 15.59 4.76
N GLY A 9 12.61 16.44 3.92
CA GLY A 9 11.85 17.24 2.96
C GLY A 9 11.30 16.38 1.82
N GLN A 10 10.52 16.98 0.93
CA GLN A 10 9.81 16.30 -0.16
C GLN A 10 10.74 15.40 -1.00
N THR A 11 11.86 15.94 -1.48
CA THR A 11 12.82 15.20 -2.30
C THR A 11 13.39 13.97 -1.58
N ALA A 12 13.76 14.12 -0.30
CA ALA A 12 14.27 13.01 0.48
C ALA A 12 13.21 11.93 0.70
N SER A 13 11.95 12.33 0.91
CA SER A 13 10.82 11.42 1.07
C SER A 13 10.52 10.64 -0.22
N HIS A 14 10.59 11.28 -1.40
CA HIS A 14 10.44 10.61 -2.70
C HIS A 14 11.45 9.49 -2.89
N HIS A 15 12.74 9.78 -2.68
CA HIS A 15 13.77 8.77 -2.83
C HIS A 15 13.63 7.68 -1.77
N ALA A 16 13.36 8.05 -0.51
CA ALA A 16 13.22 7.10 0.57
C ALA A 16 12.08 6.09 0.33
N ILE A 17 10.91 6.53 -0.14
CA ILE A 17 9.78 5.62 -0.37
C ILE A 17 10.01 4.74 -1.60
N LYS A 18 10.60 5.28 -2.67
CA LYS A 18 10.97 4.49 -3.86
C LYS A 18 11.96 3.39 -3.50
N THR A 19 12.99 3.72 -2.72
CA THR A 19 13.96 2.71 -2.25
C THR A 19 13.28 1.65 -1.39
N LEU A 20 12.38 2.02 -0.48
CA LEU A 20 11.65 1.04 0.33
C LEU A 20 10.76 0.13 -0.51
N ALA A 21 10.01 0.68 -1.47
CA ALA A 21 9.15 -0.10 -2.36
C ALA A 21 9.97 -1.14 -3.15
N ILE A 22 11.13 -0.75 -3.69
CA ILE A 22 12.05 -1.65 -4.40
C ILE A 22 12.62 -2.72 -3.45
N CYS A 23 13.19 -2.31 -2.31
CA CYS A 23 13.81 -3.25 -1.39
C CYS A 23 12.80 -4.26 -0.82
N THR A 24 11.59 -3.81 -0.48
CA THR A 24 10.53 -4.70 0.02
C THR A 24 9.97 -5.61 -1.05
N ASN A 25 10.03 -5.23 -2.33
CA ASN A 25 9.64 -6.12 -3.42
C ASN A 25 10.59 -7.32 -3.51
N SER A 26 11.90 -7.08 -3.41
CA SER A 26 12.93 -8.10 -3.65
C SER A 26 13.38 -8.87 -2.40
N TYR A 27 13.31 -8.28 -1.21
CA TYR A 27 13.94 -8.85 -0.01
C TYR A 27 12.96 -9.02 1.15
N HIS A 28 12.80 -10.26 1.60
CA HIS A 28 11.95 -10.57 2.76
C HIS A 28 12.44 -9.87 4.05
N GLU A 29 13.75 -9.78 4.27
CA GLU A 29 14.32 -9.06 5.42
C GLU A 29 13.97 -7.57 5.42
N ALA A 30 13.91 -6.94 4.25
CA ALA A 30 13.53 -5.53 4.14
C ALA A 30 12.08 -5.31 4.58
N ARG A 31 11.17 -6.24 4.28
CA ARG A 31 9.78 -6.19 4.74
C ARG A 31 9.71 -6.25 6.27
N LYS A 32 10.40 -7.22 6.87
CA LYS A 32 10.47 -7.37 8.34
C LYS A 32 11.03 -6.12 9.01
N GLU A 33 12.05 -5.52 8.42
CA GLU A 33 12.66 -4.30 8.96
C GLU A 33 11.72 -3.09 8.86
N VAL A 34 10.96 -2.95 7.77
CA VAL A 34 9.91 -1.91 7.66
C VAL A 34 8.85 -2.12 8.75
N ILE A 35 8.35 -3.34 8.94
CA ILE A 35 7.36 -3.67 9.99
C ILE A 35 7.89 -3.32 11.39
N ARG A 36 9.17 -3.61 11.64
CA ARG A 36 9.84 -3.32 12.92
C ARG A 36 9.93 -1.82 13.19
N LEU A 37 10.26 -1.03 12.16
CA LEU A 37 10.53 0.40 12.27
C LEU A 37 9.27 1.28 12.16
N ASP A 38 8.25 0.83 11.43
CA ASP A 38 6.97 1.51 11.26
C ASP A 38 5.83 0.65 11.85
N LYS A 39 5.73 0.65 13.17
CA LYS A 39 4.72 -0.12 13.90
C LYS A 39 3.32 0.25 13.42
N LYS A 40 2.52 -0.76 13.08
CA LYS A 40 1.17 -0.61 12.49
C LYS A 40 1.15 0.23 11.20
N PHE A 41 2.29 0.36 10.52
CA PHE A 41 2.44 1.12 9.29
C PHE A 41 1.98 2.59 9.39
N SER A 42 2.11 3.21 10.57
CA SER A 42 1.66 4.58 10.82
C SER A 42 2.17 5.60 9.79
N ILE A 43 3.42 5.45 9.34
CA ILE A 43 4.03 6.35 8.36
C ILE A 43 3.51 6.03 6.97
N LEU A 44 3.46 4.76 6.58
CA LEU A 44 2.91 4.40 5.27
C LEU A 44 1.44 4.81 5.15
N MET A 45 0.63 4.64 6.19
CA MET A 45 -0.76 5.10 6.24
C MET A 45 -0.87 6.62 6.05
N LYS A 46 0.04 7.40 6.66
CA LYS A 46 0.11 8.85 6.43
C LYS A 46 0.45 9.17 4.98
N LEU A 47 1.41 8.45 4.38
CA LEU A 47 1.81 8.67 2.99
C LEU A 47 0.72 8.28 1.98
N LEU A 48 -0.11 7.28 2.29
CA LEU A 48 -1.29 6.92 1.49
C LEU A 48 -2.33 8.04 1.44
N SER A 49 -2.32 8.97 2.40
CA SER A 49 -3.23 10.12 2.47
C SER A 49 -2.61 11.41 1.91
N SER A 50 -1.47 11.33 1.23
CA SER A 50 -0.78 12.46 0.63
C SER A 50 -1.39 12.83 -0.73
N ASP A 51 -1.35 14.10 -1.13
CA ASP A 51 -1.71 14.52 -2.50
C ASP A 51 -0.59 14.19 -3.52
N ASP A 52 0.60 13.88 -3.02
CA ASP A 52 1.75 13.51 -3.83
C ASP A 52 1.65 12.06 -4.32
N GLU A 53 1.18 11.87 -5.56
CA GLU A 53 0.96 10.56 -6.20
C GLU A 53 2.22 9.68 -6.21
N ILE A 54 3.44 10.26 -6.23
CA ILE A 54 4.69 9.49 -6.13
C ILE A 54 4.80 8.86 -4.75
N LEU A 55 4.49 9.61 -3.68
CA LEU A 55 4.49 9.06 -2.32
C LEU A 55 3.42 7.99 -2.16
N VAL A 56 2.20 8.27 -2.63
CA VAL A 56 1.04 7.39 -2.48
C VAL A 56 1.27 6.05 -3.18
N GLY A 57 1.63 6.06 -4.46
CA GLY A 57 1.81 4.84 -5.24
C GLY A 57 2.93 3.95 -4.70
N ASN A 58 4.06 4.54 -4.28
CA ASN A 58 5.17 3.78 -3.69
C ASN A 58 4.86 3.31 -2.27
N ALA A 59 4.09 4.07 -1.48
CA ALA A 59 3.64 3.63 -0.16
C ALA A 59 2.69 2.44 -0.26
N ALA A 60 1.75 2.46 -1.21
CA ALA A 60 0.86 1.34 -1.49
C ALA A 60 1.65 0.08 -1.86
N LEU A 61 2.60 0.20 -2.79
CA LEU A 61 3.46 -0.93 -3.20
C LEU A 61 4.27 -1.49 -2.02
N CYS A 62 4.94 -0.61 -1.25
CA CYS A 62 5.72 -0.99 -0.08
C CYS A 62 4.86 -1.72 0.98
N LEU A 63 3.68 -1.19 1.28
CA LEU A 63 2.73 -1.77 2.23
C LEU A 63 2.23 -3.14 1.74
N GLY A 64 1.85 -3.24 0.47
CA GLY A 64 1.41 -4.48 -0.16
C GLY A 64 2.46 -5.59 -0.06
N ASN A 65 3.73 -5.26 -0.33
CA ASN A 65 4.84 -6.21 -0.18
C ASN A 65 5.00 -6.70 1.26
N CYS A 66 4.76 -5.85 2.25
CA CYS A 66 4.84 -6.24 3.65
C CYS A 66 3.72 -7.22 4.08
N MET A 67 2.61 -7.30 3.34
CA MET A 67 1.52 -8.25 3.64
C MET A 67 1.92 -9.71 3.42
N GLU A 68 2.96 -9.96 2.64
CA GLU A 68 3.53 -11.30 2.44
C GLU A 68 4.28 -11.83 3.68
N VAL A 69 4.48 -11.00 4.72
CA VAL A 69 5.01 -11.45 6.01
C VAL A 69 3.86 -12.00 6.87
N PRO A 70 3.94 -13.26 7.35
CA PRO A 70 2.85 -13.88 8.11
C PRO A 70 2.40 -13.07 9.32
N LYS A 71 1.08 -13.07 9.59
CA LYS A 71 0.42 -12.44 10.75
C LYS A 71 0.44 -10.91 10.80
N VAL A 72 1.10 -10.26 9.84
CA VAL A 72 1.17 -8.78 9.79
C VAL A 72 -0.20 -8.19 9.46
N ALA A 73 -0.88 -8.73 8.45
CA ALA A 73 -2.19 -8.26 8.00
C ALA A 73 -3.23 -8.29 9.14
N SER A 74 -3.25 -9.34 9.97
CA SER A 74 -4.17 -9.44 11.11
C SER A 74 -4.03 -8.30 12.13
N SER A 75 -2.84 -7.70 12.24
CA SER A 75 -2.61 -6.54 13.14
C SER A 75 -3.33 -5.26 12.67
N LEU A 76 -3.83 -5.24 11.44
CA LEU A 76 -4.45 -4.09 10.77
C LEU A 76 -5.99 -4.17 10.71
N LEU A 77 -6.61 -5.22 11.26
CA LEU A 77 -8.07 -5.43 11.21
C LEU A 77 -8.91 -4.30 11.80
N LYS A 78 -8.32 -3.49 12.68
CA LYS A 78 -8.97 -2.35 13.34
C LYS A 78 -8.60 -1.00 12.69
N THR A 79 -8.05 -1.03 11.48
CA THR A 79 -7.69 0.16 10.71
C THR A 79 -8.65 0.34 9.55
N ASP A 80 -8.65 1.54 8.97
CA ASP A 80 -9.39 1.90 7.77
C ASP A 80 -8.63 1.56 6.47
N LEU A 81 -7.57 0.74 6.55
CA LEU A 81 -6.69 0.44 5.42
C LEU A 81 -7.43 -0.09 4.18
N VAL A 82 -8.43 -0.95 4.35
CA VAL A 82 -9.25 -1.44 3.23
C VAL A 82 -9.93 -0.28 2.51
N LEU A 83 -10.56 0.63 3.25
CA LEU A 83 -11.24 1.78 2.68
C LEU A 83 -10.26 2.74 1.98
N VAL A 84 -9.10 2.99 2.60
CA VAL A 84 -8.05 3.84 2.02
C VAL A 84 -7.54 3.26 0.69
N LEU A 85 -7.14 1.98 0.69
CA LEU A 85 -6.65 1.33 -0.53
C LEU A 85 -7.74 1.23 -1.61
N LEU A 86 -8.99 0.99 -1.21
CA LEU A 86 -10.11 0.90 -2.15
C LEU A 86 -10.38 2.24 -2.84
N LYS A 87 -10.36 3.34 -2.08
CA LYS A 87 -10.48 4.70 -2.64
C LYS A 87 -9.36 5.02 -3.61
N LEU A 88 -8.13 4.66 -3.29
CA LEU A 88 -6.98 4.87 -4.17
C LEU A 88 -7.08 4.03 -5.44
N ALA A 89 -7.46 2.75 -5.31
CA ALA A 89 -7.68 1.85 -6.44
C ALA A 89 -8.77 2.36 -7.40
N GLY A 90 -9.87 2.89 -6.85
CA GLY A 90 -10.98 3.45 -7.62
C GLY A 90 -10.89 4.94 -7.95
N SER A 91 -9.78 5.60 -7.62
CA SER A 91 -9.64 7.06 -7.82
C SER A 91 -9.46 7.42 -9.29
N ASP A 92 -9.82 8.64 -9.69
CA ASP A 92 -9.48 9.20 -11.02
C ASP A 92 -8.05 9.80 -11.02
N SER A 93 -7.10 9.09 -10.41
CA SER A 93 -5.68 9.47 -10.38
C SER A 93 -5.15 9.65 -11.81
N GLN A 94 -4.35 10.70 -12.04
CA GLN A 94 -3.70 10.90 -13.34
C GLN A 94 -2.57 9.88 -13.56
N ASN A 95 -2.07 9.30 -12.47
CA ASN A 95 -1.08 8.25 -12.49
C ASN A 95 -1.72 6.87 -12.25
N SER A 96 -1.76 6.04 -13.29
CA SER A 96 -2.27 4.68 -13.23
C SER A 96 -1.52 3.78 -12.23
N ALA A 97 -0.27 4.11 -11.91
CA ALA A 97 0.51 3.34 -10.94
C ALA A 97 -0.05 3.43 -9.52
N VAL A 98 -0.71 4.54 -9.15
CA VAL A 98 -1.37 4.66 -7.84
C VAL A 98 -2.51 3.65 -7.74
N GLN A 99 -3.39 3.62 -8.73
CA GLN A 99 -4.55 2.73 -8.76
C GLN A 99 -4.11 1.26 -8.78
N LEU A 100 -3.14 0.94 -9.66
CA LEU A 100 -2.61 -0.42 -9.78
C LEU A 100 -1.94 -0.88 -8.48
N ASN A 101 -1.05 -0.08 -7.90
CA ASN A 101 -0.35 -0.46 -6.68
C ASN A 101 -1.30 -0.59 -5.49
N ALA A 102 -2.32 0.27 -5.40
CA ALA A 102 -3.35 0.16 -4.38
C ALA A 102 -4.20 -1.11 -4.54
N GLY A 103 -4.60 -1.44 -5.78
CA GLY A 103 -5.32 -2.68 -6.11
C GLY A 103 -4.51 -3.94 -5.77
N ILE A 104 -3.23 -3.97 -6.14
CA ILE A 104 -2.31 -5.08 -5.80
C ILE A 104 -2.15 -5.19 -4.28
N ALA A 105 -1.93 -4.06 -3.58
CA ALA A 105 -1.79 -4.05 -2.13
C ALA A 105 -3.05 -4.59 -1.44
N LEU A 106 -4.24 -4.22 -1.94
CA LEU A 106 -5.52 -4.71 -1.42
C LEU A 106 -5.70 -6.21 -1.66
N GLY A 107 -5.34 -6.70 -2.86
CA GLY A 107 -5.34 -8.14 -3.16
C GLY A 107 -4.41 -8.94 -2.24
N LYS A 108 -3.17 -8.45 -2.03
CA LYS A 108 -2.21 -9.07 -1.10
C LYS A 108 -2.73 -9.06 0.35
N LEU A 109 -3.34 -7.95 0.79
CA LEU A 109 -3.94 -7.81 2.11
C LEU A 109 -5.06 -8.85 2.33
N CYS A 110 -6.00 -8.96 1.39
CA CYS A 110 -7.10 -9.93 1.43
C CYS A 110 -6.61 -11.38 1.38
N THR A 111 -5.53 -11.65 0.64
CA THR A 111 -4.90 -12.98 0.56
C THR A 111 -4.25 -13.36 1.89
N ALA A 112 -3.56 -12.41 2.53
CA ALA A 112 -2.89 -12.63 3.81
C ALA A 112 -3.87 -12.73 4.99
N GLU A 113 -5.02 -12.06 4.91
CA GLU A 113 -6.04 -12.04 5.96
C GLU A 113 -7.45 -11.99 5.33
N PRO A 114 -8.13 -13.15 5.19
CA PRO A 114 -9.41 -13.28 4.49
C PRO A 114 -10.56 -12.45 5.08
N ARG A 115 -10.47 -12.01 6.34
CA ARG A 115 -11.46 -11.11 6.93
C ARG A 115 -11.53 -9.76 6.21
N PHE A 116 -10.45 -9.31 5.57
CA PHE A 116 -10.50 -8.12 4.73
C PHE A 116 -11.31 -8.34 3.44
N THR A 117 -11.42 -9.58 2.94
CA THR A 117 -12.31 -9.88 1.81
C THR A 117 -13.78 -9.66 2.18
N ALA A 118 -14.17 -9.95 3.42
CA ALA A 118 -15.53 -9.65 3.89
C ALA A 118 -15.78 -8.14 3.91
N GLN A 119 -14.84 -7.36 4.48
CA GLN A 119 -14.92 -5.89 4.50
C GLN A 119 -14.97 -5.32 3.07
N LEU A 120 -14.16 -5.87 2.16
CA LEU A 120 -14.13 -5.44 0.76
C LEU A 120 -15.49 -5.66 0.07
N ARG A 121 -16.17 -6.77 0.34
CA ARG A 121 -17.51 -7.06 -0.21
C ARG A 121 -18.57 -6.11 0.35
N GLU A 122 -18.51 -5.82 1.64
CA GLU A 122 -19.42 -4.85 2.30
C GLU A 122 -19.29 -3.44 1.70
N LEU A 123 -18.12 -3.11 1.17
CA LEU A 123 -17.84 -1.83 0.52
C LEU A 123 -18.12 -1.81 -0.99
N HIS A 124 -18.71 -2.87 -1.57
CA HIS A 124 -18.82 -3.03 -3.04
C HIS A 124 -17.47 -2.87 -3.75
N GLY A 125 -16.41 -3.37 -3.10
CA GLY A 125 -15.04 -3.13 -3.53
C GLY A 125 -14.59 -4.04 -4.67
N MET A 126 -15.35 -5.10 -4.98
CA MET A 126 -15.02 -6.00 -6.09
C MET A 126 -15.22 -5.30 -7.44
N GLU A 127 -16.28 -4.50 -7.55
CA GLU A 127 -16.61 -3.70 -8.73
C GLU A 127 -15.53 -2.64 -8.99
N ILE A 128 -15.09 -1.97 -7.92
CA ILE A 128 -14.01 -0.98 -7.98
C ILE A 128 -12.69 -1.63 -8.41
N LEU A 129 -12.32 -2.78 -7.82
CA LEU A 129 -11.10 -3.49 -8.21
C LEU A 129 -11.15 -3.98 -9.66
N ASN A 130 -12.30 -4.42 -10.15
CA ASN A 130 -12.44 -4.84 -11.55
C ASN A 130 -12.10 -3.69 -12.53
N SER A 131 -12.41 -2.44 -12.14
CA SER A 131 -12.03 -1.26 -12.93
C SER A 131 -10.52 -1.04 -13.03
N THR A 132 -9.72 -1.58 -12.10
CA THR A 132 -8.26 -1.47 -12.12
C THR A 132 -7.58 -2.48 -13.03
N VAL A 133 -8.27 -3.54 -13.43
CA VAL A 133 -7.73 -4.60 -14.30
C VAL A 133 -7.26 -4.04 -15.65
N LYS A 134 -7.88 -2.95 -16.13
CA LYS A 134 -7.47 -2.25 -17.36
C LYS A 134 -6.02 -1.76 -17.33
N TYR A 135 -5.45 -1.54 -16.15
CA TYR A 135 -4.07 -1.06 -15.99
C TYR A 135 -3.02 -2.18 -15.90
N ILE A 136 -3.44 -3.45 -15.80
CA ILE A 136 -2.53 -4.60 -15.70
C ILE A 136 -1.85 -4.89 -17.05
N GLN A 137 -2.50 -4.53 -18.17
CA GLN A 137 -1.99 -4.80 -19.52
C GLN A 137 -0.92 -3.79 -19.97
N ASP A 138 -0.77 -2.67 -19.25
CA ASP A 138 0.15 -1.58 -19.59
C ASP A 138 1.44 -1.59 -18.71
N SER A 139 1.70 -2.68 -17.96
CA SER A 139 2.83 -2.82 -17.02
C SER A 139 3.90 -3.82 -17.47
#